data_AF-A0A821VZF4-F1
#
_entry.id   AF-A0A821VZF4-F1
#
_cell.length_a   1.000
_cell.length_b   1.000
_cell.length_c   1.000
_cell.angle_alpha   90.00
_cell.angle_beta   90.00
_cell.angle_gamma   90.00
#
_symmetry.space_group_name_H-M   'P 1'
#
loop_
_entity.id
_entity.type
_entity.pdbx_description
1 polymer ?
#
loop_
_entity_poly.entity_id
_entity_poly.type
_entity_poly.pdbx_seq_one_letter_code
_entity_poly.pdbx_strand_id
1 'polypeptide(L)'
;MTGADARRIFLLALALSPDEFEDKVFFNAPDLCPNSSNQFYKVGEVRRRLVVVQSFVIAGQSRQVTKIMAYKQIWMRTNYYEPMQRLRNRFVAERQAENLRAISEACTIS
;
A
#
# COMPACT_ATOMS: atom_id res chain seq x y z
N MET A 1 7.62 -0.84 -17.68
CA MET A 1 7.93 -1.40 -16.34
C MET A 1 8.26 -2.87 -16.54
N THR A 2 9.47 -3.29 -16.18
CA THR A 2 9.88 -4.70 -16.34
C THR A 2 9.24 -5.58 -15.26
N GLY A 3 9.26 -6.91 -15.43
CA GLY A 3 8.76 -7.84 -14.40
C GLY A 3 9.55 -7.75 -13.07
N ALA A 4 10.85 -7.43 -13.14
CA ALA A 4 11.69 -7.22 -11.96
C ALA A 4 11.31 -5.93 -11.21
N ASP A 5 11.04 -4.84 -11.93
CA ASP A 5 10.59 -3.58 -11.33
C ASP A 5 9.26 -3.77 -10.60
N ALA A 6 8.32 -4.50 -11.21
CA ALA A 6 7.01 -4.77 -10.62
C ALA A 6 7.12 -5.53 -9.28
N ARG A 7 8.00 -6.54 -9.21
CA ARG A 7 8.26 -7.30 -7.97
C ARG A 7 8.88 -6.42 -6.89
N ARG A 8 9.85 -5.58 -7.25
CA ARG A 8 10.48 -4.64 -6.30
C ARG A 8 9.46 -3.65 -5.75
N ILE A 9 8.63 -3.07 -6.61
CA ILE A 9 7.56 -2.15 -6.20
C ILE A 9 6.57 -2.84 -5.27
N PHE A 10 6.16 -4.08 -5.59
CA PHE A 10 5.24 -4.85 -4.75
C PHE A 10 5.81 -5.12 -3.35
N LEU A 11 7.08 -5.52 -3.24
CA LEU A 11 7.72 -5.73 -1.94
C LEU A 11 7.84 -4.44 -1.13
N LEU A 12 8.19 -3.33 -1.78
CA LEU A 12 8.25 -2.02 -1.12
C LEU A 12 6.85 -1.57 -0.66
N ALA A 13 5.82 -1.78 -1.48
CA ALA A 13 4.44 -1.45 -1.13
C ALA A 13 3.88 -2.33 0.00
N LEU A 14 4.32 -3.59 0.11
CA LEU A 14 4.01 -4.45 1.27
C LEU A 14 4.69 -3.92 2.54
N ALA A 15 5.97 -3.56 2.46
CA ALA A 15 6.72 -3.02 3.60
C ALA A 15 6.18 -1.66 4.07
N LEU A 16 5.52 -0.91 3.18
CA LEU A 16 4.86 0.36 3.44
C LEU A 16 3.33 0.21 3.38
N SER A 17 2.78 -0.88 3.94
CA SER A 17 1.34 -1.10 3.99
C SER A 17 0.61 0.06 4.67
N PRO A 18 -0.56 0.51 4.18
CA PRO A 18 -1.42 1.48 4.84
C PRO A 18 -1.69 1.15 6.30
N ASP A 19 -1.72 -0.14 6.66
CA ASP A 19 -1.95 -0.60 8.05
C ASP A 19 -0.87 -0.06 9.02
N GLU A 20 0.36 0.16 8.54
CA GLU A 20 1.43 0.76 9.34
C GLU A 20 1.20 2.26 9.63
N PHE A 21 0.33 2.90 8.84
CA PHE A 21 0.07 4.34 8.84
C PHE A 21 -1.33 4.71 9.33
N GLU A 22 -2.25 3.75 9.39
CA GLU A 22 -3.61 3.93 9.85
C GLU A 22 -3.64 4.48 11.28
N ASP A 23 -4.56 5.42 11.53
CA ASP A 23 -4.73 6.17 12.78
C ASP A 23 -3.50 6.96 13.27
N LYS A 24 -2.41 6.98 12.49
CA LYS A 24 -1.20 7.78 12.75
C LYS A 24 -1.13 8.96 11.78
N VAL A 25 -1.19 8.65 10.49
CA VAL A 25 -1.13 9.64 9.41
C VAL A 25 -2.21 9.44 8.35
N PHE A 26 -2.80 8.24 8.25
CA PHE A 26 -3.96 7.97 7.41
C PHE A 26 -5.19 7.79 8.27
N PHE A 27 -6.25 8.52 7.95
CA PHE A 27 -7.49 8.51 8.71
C PHE A 27 -8.67 8.31 7.75
N ASN A 28 -9.47 7.29 8.02
CA ASN A 28 -10.76 7.11 7.37
C ASN A 28 -11.75 8.18 7.89
N ALA A 29 -11.69 9.38 7.32
CA ALA A 29 -12.48 10.54 7.71
C ALA A 29 -13.17 11.16 6.48
N PRO A 30 -14.26 10.55 5.98
CA PRO A 30 -14.99 11.03 4.81
C PRO A 30 -15.47 12.49 4.93
N ASP A 31 -15.83 12.92 6.14
CA ASP A 31 -16.31 14.28 6.44
C ASP A 31 -15.24 15.36 6.20
N LEU A 32 -13.96 14.98 6.27
CA LEU A 32 -12.87 15.89 5.94
C LEU A 32 -12.68 16.02 4.44
N CYS A 33 -13.00 14.99 3.64
CA CYS A 33 -12.81 15.00 2.20
C CYS A 33 -14.15 14.86 1.42
N PRO A 34 -15.11 15.81 1.56
CA PRO A 34 -16.44 15.66 0.97
C PRO A 34 -16.39 15.59 -0.56
N ASN A 35 -15.57 16.43 -1.19
CA ASN A 35 -15.51 16.60 -2.65
C ASN A 35 -14.39 15.79 -3.33
N SER A 36 -13.67 14.95 -2.57
CA SER A 36 -12.58 14.11 -3.06
C SER A 36 -12.68 12.72 -2.46
N SER A 37 -11.87 11.77 -2.93
CA SER A 37 -11.71 10.46 -2.28
C SER A 37 -10.56 10.45 -1.26
N ASN A 38 -9.66 11.44 -1.32
CA ASN A 38 -8.69 11.74 -0.27
C ASN A 38 -8.31 13.24 -0.24
N GLN A 39 -7.79 13.71 0.90
CA GLN A 39 -7.23 15.05 1.04
C GLN A 39 -6.15 15.10 2.12
N PHE A 40 -5.12 15.92 1.90
CA PHE A 40 -4.03 16.12 2.85
C PHE A 40 -4.23 17.39 3.68
N TYR A 41 -3.92 17.30 4.97
CA TYR A 41 -4.00 18.41 5.92
C TYR A 41 -2.70 18.52 6.71
N LYS A 42 -2.31 19.74 7.06
CA LYS A 42 -1.33 19.96 8.12
C LYS A 42 -1.96 19.59 9.46
N VAL A 43 -1.17 19.06 10.40
CA VAL A 43 -1.67 18.65 11.72
C VAL A 43 -2.46 19.78 12.41
N GLY A 44 -2.00 21.03 12.30
CA GLY A 44 -2.66 22.21 12.86
C GLY A 44 -4.10 22.44 12.38
N GLU A 45 -4.44 22.04 11.15
CA GLU A 45 -5.75 22.28 10.54
C GLU A 45 -6.83 21.31 11.05
N VAL A 46 -6.42 20.17 11.61
CA VAL A 46 -7.33 19.08 12.01
C VAL A 46 -7.33 18.81 13.53
N ARG A 47 -6.56 19.57 14.33
CA ARG A 47 -6.39 19.34 15.79
C ARG A 47 -7.68 19.23 16.60
N ARG A 48 -8.78 19.83 16.14
CA ARG A 48 -10.09 19.78 16.83
C ARG A 48 -10.99 18.63 16.37
N ARG A 49 -10.62 17.91 15.29
CA ARG A 49 -11.45 16.88 14.66
C ARG A 49 -10.82 15.50 14.73
N LEU A 50 -9.48 15.42 14.82
CA LEU A 50 -8.73 14.16 14.87
C LEU A 50 -7.65 14.23 15.95
N VAL A 51 -7.44 13.11 16.64
CA VAL A 51 -6.28 12.90 17.51
C VAL A 51 -5.14 12.43 16.63
N VAL A 52 -4.15 13.30 16.44
CA VAL A 52 -2.99 13.02 15.59
C VAL A 52 -1.75 12.87 16.46
N VAL A 53 -1.02 11.77 16.28
CA VAL A 53 0.27 11.56 16.95
C VAL A 53 1.30 12.57 16.45
N GLN A 54 2.16 13.07 17.35
CA GLN A 54 3.20 14.03 16.96
C GLN A 54 4.31 13.38 16.14
N SER A 55 4.62 12.11 16.42
CA SER A 55 5.61 11.32 15.71
C SER A 55 5.26 9.84 15.73
N PHE A 56 5.83 9.07 14.80
CA PHE A 56 5.73 7.61 14.75
C PHE A 56 7.03 7.00 14.23
N VAL A 57 7.25 5.73 14.54
CA VAL A 57 8.41 4.98 14.05
C VAL A 57 8.06 4.27 12.75
N ILE A 58 8.91 4.44 11.74
CA ILE A 58 8.84 3.71 10.48
C ILE A 58 10.24 3.26 10.09
N ALA A 59 10.40 1.99 9.74
CA ALA A 59 11.69 1.39 9.39
C ALA A 59 12.81 1.70 10.43
N GLY A 60 12.47 1.65 11.72
CA GLY A 60 13.40 1.91 12.82
C GLY A 60 13.75 3.38 13.06
N GLN A 61 13.15 4.30 12.30
CA GLN A 61 13.40 5.73 12.43
C GLN A 61 12.16 6.48 12.92
N SER A 62 12.31 7.27 13.97
CA SER A 62 11.25 8.19 14.41
C SER A 62 11.08 9.34 13.40
N ARG A 63 9.83 9.62 13.03
CA ARG A 63 9.44 10.65 12.07
C ARG A 63 8.37 11.54 12.65
N GLN A 64 8.58 12.85 12.56
CA GLN A 64 7.61 13.86 12.97
C GLN A 64 6.48 13.95 11.94
N VAL A 65 5.23 13.97 12.43
CA VAL A 65 4.04 14.11 11.60
C VAL A 65 3.80 15.59 11.32
N THR A 66 3.95 15.97 10.05
CA THR A 66 3.67 17.35 9.60
C THR A 66 2.35 17.45 8.85
N LYS A 67 1.95 16.36 8.19
CA LYS A 67 0.71 16.23 7.44
C LYS A 67 0.09 14.85 7.66
N ILE A 68 -1.23 14.83 7.53
CA ILE A 68 -2.05 13.62 7.55
C ILE A 68 -2.91 13.57 6.29
N MET A 69 -3.37 12.39 5.94
CA MET A 69 -4.32 12.15 4.86
C MET A 69 -5.65 11.70 5.45
N ALA A 70 -6.70 12.45 5.18
CA ALA A 70 -8.07 11.94 5.32
C ALA A 70 -8.45 11.24 4.02
N TYR A 71 -9.10 10.09 4.12
CA TYR A 71 -9.52 9.33 2.95
C TYR A 71 -10.91 8.71 3.14
N LYS A 72 -11.54 8.38 2.01
CA LYS A 72 -12.71 7.49 1.92
C LYS A 72 -12.22 6.11 1.54
N GLN A 73 -12.82 5.05 2.07
CA GLN A 73 -12.44 3.64 1.80
C GLN A 73 -12.23 3.31 0.31
N ILE A 74 -13.00 3.95 -0.59
CA ILE A 74 -12.82 3.81 -2.04
C ILE A 74 -11.40 4.15 -2.51
N TRP A 75 -10.76 5.15 -1.91
CA TRP A 75 -9.40 5.56 -2.28
C TRP A 75 -8.39 4.47 -1.96
N MET A 76 -8.44 3.88 -0.76
CA MET A 76 -7.54 2.79 -0.36
C MET A 76 -7.76 1.55 -1.22
N ARG A 77 -9.01 1.21 -1.49
CA ARG A 77 -9.35 0.08 -2.38
C ARG A 77 -8.74 0.24 -3.76
N THR A 78 -8.98 1.37 -4.40
CA THR A 78 -8.56 1.60 -5.80
C THR A 78 -7.05 1.81 -5.93
N ASN A 79 -6.40 2.46 -4.96
CA ASN A 79 -4.98 2.86 -5.08
C ASN A 79 -4.01 1.91 -4.38
N TYR A 80 -4.47 1.07 -3.43
CA TYR A 80 -3.61 0.12 -2.74
C TYR A 80 -4.12 -1.31 -2.88
N TYR A 81 -5.29 -1.65 -2.31
CA TYR A 81 -5.70 -3.05 -2.18
C TYR A 81 -5.90 -3.76 -3.53
N GLU A 82 -6.61 -3.16 -4.48
CA GLU A 82 -6.83 -3.75 -5.80
C GLU A 82 -5.52 -3.88 -6.62
N PRO A 83 -4.65 -2.85 -6.73
CA PRO A 83 -3.33 -3.01 -7.35
C PRO A 83 -2.49 -4.13 -6.72
N MET A 84 -2.46 -4.20 -5.39
CA MET A 84 -1.70 -5.23 -4.67
C MET A 84 -2.25 -6.64 -4.97
N GLN A 85 -3.58 -6.78 -5.01
CA GLN A 85 -4.21 -8.05 -5.38
C GLN A 85 -3.88 -8.45 -6.83
N ARG A 86 -3.94 -7.50 -7.78
CA ARG A 86 -3.60 -7.76 -9.19
C ARG A 86 -2.14 -8.21 -9.34
N LEU A 87 -1.21 -7.52 -8.68
CA LEU A 87 0.21 -7.88 -8.72
C LEU A 87 0.46 -9.24 -8.08
N ARG A 88 -0.15 -9.52 -6.93
CA ARG A 88 -0.07 -10.84 -6.28
C ARG A 88 -0.55 -11.95 -7.21
N ASN A 89 -1.73 -11.80 -7.79
CA ASN A 89 -2.31 -12.81 -8.68
C ASN A 89 -1.41 -13.05 -9.91
N ARG A 90 -0.87 -11.97 -10.48
CA ARG A 90 0.09 -12.05 -11.59
C ARG A 90 1.34 -12.84 -11.20
N PHE A 91 1.97 -12.55 -10.06
CA PHE A 91 3.19 -13.24 -9.64
C PHE A 91 2.95 -14.71 -9.30
N VAL A 92 1.79 -15.04 -8.72
CA VAL A 92 1.40 -16.44 -8.50
C VAL A 92 1.26 -17.18 -9.82
N ALA A 93 0.60 -16.58 -10.82
CA ALA A 93 0.44 -17.17 -12.14
C ALA A 93 1.79 -17.34 -12.87
N GLU A 94 2.68 -16.33 -12.83
CA GLU A 94 4.04 -16.42 -13.37
C GLU A 94 4.81 -17.59 -12.74
N ARG A 95 4.75 -17.72 -11.41
CA ARG A 95 5.41 -18.81 -10.68
C ARG A 95 4.86 -20.19 -11.04
N GLN A 96 3.54 -20.32 -11.19
CA GLN A 96 2.91 -21.57 -11.62
C GLN A 96 3.34 -21.96 -13.04
N ALA A 97 3.39 -21.00 -13.97
CA ALA A 97 3.82 -21.24 -15.34
C ALA A 97 5.30 -21.68 -15.41
N GLU A 98 6.17 -21.06 -14.61
CA GLU A 98 7.58 -21.48 -14.47
C GLU A 98 7.71 -22.91 -13.97
N ASN A 99 6.97 -23.27 -12.92
CA ASN A 99 6.99 -24.62 -12.36
C ASN A 99 6.52 -25.67 -13.38
N LEU A 100 5.44 -25.38 -14.13
CA LEU A 100 4.93 -26.30 -15.16
C LEU A 100 5.94 -26.51 -16.30
N ARG A 101 6.64 -25.45 -16.72
CA ARG A 101 7.71 -25.54 -17.73
C ARG A 101 8.86 -26.40 -17.24
N ALA A 102 9.34 -26.17 -16.01
CA ALA A 102 10.42 -26.95 -15.42
C ALA A 102 10.07 -28.45 -15.30
N ILE A 103 8.82 -28.77 -14.95
CA ILE A 103 8.33 -30.17 -14.91
C ILE A 103 8.31 -30.77 -16.32
N SER A 104 7.79 -30.04 -17.31
CA SER A 104 7.77 -30.50 -18.70
C SER A 104 9.18 -30.77 -19.23
N GLU A 105 10.12 -29.86 -18.98
CA GLU A 105 11.52 -30.01 -19.43
C GLU A 105 12.20 -31.22 -18.77
N ALA A 106 11.98 -31.44 -17.46
CA ALA A 106 12.50 -32.59 -16.75
C ALA A 106 11.98 -33.93 -17.28
N CYS A 107 10.70 -34.00 -17.68
CA CYS A 107 10.11 -35.21 -18.27
C CYS A 107 10.54 -35.47 -19.72
N THR A 108 11.09 -34.48 -20.44
CA THR A 108 11.48 -34.65 -21.86
C THR A 108 12.92 -35.15 -22.02
N ILE A 109 13.71 -35.16 -20.95
CA ILE A 109 15.13 -35.60 -20.95
C ILE A 109 15.29 -37.04 -20.38
N SER A 110 14.20 -37.69 -19.97
CA SER A 110 14.16 -39.10 -19.54
C SER A 110 13.61 -40.00 -20.64
#